data_AF-A0A3L7VKF2-F1
#
_entry.id   AF-A0A3L7VKF2-F1
#
_cell.length_a   1.000
_cell.length_b   1.000
_cell.length_c   1.000
_cell.angle_alpha   90.00
_cell.angle_beta   90.00
_cell.angle_gamma   90.00
#
_symmetry.space_group_name_H-M   'P 1'
#
loop_
_entity.id
_entity.type
_entity.pdbx_description
1 polymer ?
#
loop_
_entity_poly.entity_id
_entity_poly.type
_entity_poly.pdbx_seq_one_letter_code
_entity_poly.pdbx_strand_id
1 'polypeptide(L)'
;MRAFSTVILLGLGFLLGSSSVMAEVKSGSDSEGIAHAVPKGDFEPFGWSVDLALFAFLIFGGLILVLQRFAWKPIMEALTDRENALQKVADDAAKARTDAAALRGELDEKFAQAGDQVRQMVEEARRDGQALREEILGRAREEIAAERDRMTRELETAKDQALLEISLRSIKLSGLLTAKVLGKQISEADHARLLDEAIVDLDQTMAVTGAR
;
A
#
# COMPACT_ATOMS: atom_id res chain seq x y z
N MET A 1 24.64 -35.35 2.09
CA MET A 1 25.99 -35.82 2.48
C MET A 1 25.88 -36.86 3.60
N ARG A 2 25.58 -38.13 3.29
CA ARG A 2 25.40 -39.22 4.29
C ARG A 2 26.31 -40.43 3.98
N ALA A 3 27.55 -40.18 3.57
CA ALA A 3 28.49 -41.24 3.18
C ALA A 3 29.81 -41.27 4.00
N PHE A 4 30.01 -40.32 4.92
CA PHE A 4 31.26 -40.24 5.72
C PHE A 4 31.12 -40.74 7.17
N SER A 5 29.91 -41.11 7.63
CA SER A 5 29.67 -41.50 9.02
C SER A 5 29.82 -43.01 9.30
N THR A 6 29.91 -43.86 8.28
CA THR A 6 29.90 -45.33 8.44
C THR A 6 31.29 -45.97 8.53
N VAL A 7 32.36 -45.23 8.24
CA VAL A 7 33.72 -45.81 8.20
C VAL A 7 34.46 -45.68 9.55
N ILE A 8 34.02 -44.80 10.44
CA ILE A 8 34.67 -44.59 11.75
C ILE A 8 34.14 -45.53 12.85
N LEU A 9 33.04 -46.26 12.62
CA LEU A 9 32.35 -47.06 13.64
C LEU A 9 32.65 -48.58 13.61
N LEU A 10 33.62 -49.04 12.80
CA LEU A 10 33.92 -50.48 12.62
C LEU A 10 35.36 -50.86 13.04
N GLY A 11 36.06 -50.00 13.78
CA GLY A 11 37.44 -50.22 14.22
C GLY A 11 37.65 -50.50 15.71
N LEU A 12 36.59 -50.46 16.52
CA LEU A 12 36.69 -50.49 18.00
C LEU A 12 35.82 -51.60 18.59
N GLY A 13 36.15 -52.87 18.34
CA GLY A 13 35.31 -53.99 18.76
C GLY A 13 35.94 -55.37 18.71
N PHE A 14 37.25 -55.53 18.95
CA PHE A 14 37.88 -56.85 18.95
C PHE A 14 38.99 -57.02 20.00
N LEU A 15 38.77 -56.63 21.25
CA LEU A 15 39.80 -56.81 22.29
C LEU A 15 39.32 -57.31 23.67
N LEU A 16 38.15 -57.94 23.73
CA LEU A 16 37.67 -58.61 24.95
C LEU A 16 36.96 -59.91 24.57
N GLY A 17 37.64 -61.05 24.69
CA GLY A 17 36.98 -62.36 24.59
C GLY A 17 37.88 -63.51 24.16
N SER A 18 38.74 -63.98 25.07
CA SER A 18 39.28 -65.35 25.04
C SER A 18 40.02 -65.66 26.35
N SER A 19 39.28 -65.69 27.45
CA SER A 19 39.65 -66.50 28.61
C SER A 19 38.76 -67.75 28.58
N SER A 20 39.36 -68.90 28.90
CA SER A 20 38.70 -70.18 29.20
C SER A 20 38.23 -71.02 28.01
N VAL A 21 39.11 -71.92 27.55
CA VAL A 21 38.73 -73.32 27.26
C VAL A 21 39.90 -74.24 27.66
N MET A 22 39.81 -74.79 28.87
CA MET A 22 40.43 -76.07 29.23
C MET A 22 39.43 -77.14 28.82
N ALA A 23 39.82 -78.05 27.93
CA ALA A 23 39.05 -79.26 27.64
C ALA A 23 40.02 -80.41 27.34
N GLU A 24 40.16 -81.23 28.36
CA GLU A 24 40.76 -82.55 28.42
C GLU A 24 40.13 -83.54 27.44
N VAL A 25 40.94 -84.27 26.65
CA VAL A 25 40.54 -85.52 25.99
C VAL A 25 41.73 -86.48 25.82
N LYS A 26 41.76 -87.45 26.73
CA LYS A 26 41.89 -88.91 26.54
C LYS A 26 43.13 -89.53 25.87
N SER A 27 43.81 -90.32 26.71
CA SER A 27 44.68 -91.46 26.43
C SER A 27 44.17 -92.38 25.29
N GLY A 28 45.06 -92.68 24.36
CA GLY A 28 44.92 -93.72 23.35
C GLY A 28 46.29 -93.99 22.72
N SER A 29 46.82 -95.17 22.98
CA SER A 29 48.01 -95.72 22.35
C SER A 29 47.81 -95.82 20.83
N ASP A 30 48.87 -95.59 20.07
CA ASP A 30 49.44 -96.56 19.13
C ASP A 30 50.39 -95.86 18.15
N SER A 31 51.58 -96.44 18.07
CA SER A 31 52.65 -96.16 17.13
C SER A 31 52.21 -96.30 15.68
N GLU A 32 52.64 -95.40 14.81
CA GLU A 32 53.56 -95.68 13.69
C GLU A 32 53.68 -94.44 12.79
N GLY A 33 54.91 -94.13 12.39
CA GLY A 33 55.27 -92.87 11.75
C GLY A 33 54.93 -92.81 10.27
N ILE A 34 54.45 -91.63 9.84
CA ILE A 34 54.86 -91.02 8.57
C ILE A 34 55.07 -89.53 8.84
N ALA A 35 56.34 -89.13 8.98
CA ALA A 35 56.73 -87.74 9.15
C ALA A 35 56.58 -87.01 7.80
N HIS A 36 55.43 -86.38 7.58
CA HIS A 36 55.34 -85.30 6.62
C HIS A 36 56.08 -84.09 7.19
N ALA A 37 57.29 -83.86 6.68
CA ALA A 37 58.08 -82.68 6.96
C ALA A 37 57.33 -81.45 6.42
N VAL A 38 56.57 -80.80 7.29
CA VAL A 38 56.23 -79.39 7.16
C VAL A 38 57.59 -78.66 7.14
N PRO A 39 57.96 -77.98 6.03
CA PRO A 39 59.16 -77.15 6.05
C PRO A 39 58.96 -76.14 7.18
N LYS A 40 59.81 -76.22 8.19
CA LYS A 40 59.95 -75.17 9.21
C LYS A 40 60.51 -73.95 8.48
N GLY A 41 59.60 -73.20 7.88
CA GLY A 41 59.82 -71.80 7.54
C GLY A 41 59.64 -71.04 8.83
N ASP A 42 60.73 -70.48 9.31
CA ASP A 42 60.83 -69.76 10.57
C ASP A 42 60.05 -68.46 10.45
N PHE A 43 58.73 -68.49 10.67
CA PHE A 43 57.92 -67.28 10.75
C PHE A 43 58.10 -66.68 12.15
N GLU A 44 59.23 -66.00 12.34
CA GLU A 44 59.48 -65.16 13.52
C GLU A 44 58.84 -63.77 13.29
N PRO A 45 57.70 -63.44 13.92
CA PRO A 45 57.00 -62.16 13.68
C PRO A 45 57.81 -60.92 14.12
N PHE A 46 58.86 -61.13 14.91
CA PHE A 46 59.84 -60.14 15.34
C PHE A 46 61.27 -60.70 15.28
N GLY A 47 61.55 -61.57 14.31
CA GLY A 47 62.93 -61.92 14.00
C GLY A 47 63.68 -60.65 13.63
N TRP A 48 64.93 -60.51 14.04
CA TRP A 48 65.78 -59.35 13.71
C TRP A 48 66.22 -59.40 12.24
N SER A 49 65.27 -59.59 11.32
CA SER A 49 65.44 -59.53 9.89
C SER A 49 65.53 -58.06 9.50
N VAL A 50 66.76 -57.56 9.50
CA VAL A 50 67.12 -56.19 9.06
C VAL A 50 66.53 -55.89 7.67
N ASP A 51 66.32 -56.92 6.85
CA ASP A 51 65.67 -56.88 5.54
C ASP A 51 64.18 -56.47 5.61
N LEU A 52 63.39 -57.05 6.52
CA LEU A 52 61.97 -56.70 6.70
C LEU A 52 61.82 -55.29 7.29
N ALA A 53 62.71 -54.92 8.21
CA ALA A 53 62.75 -53.58 8.78
C ALA A 53 63.12 -52.52 7.73
N LEU A 54 64.10 -52.78 6.86
CA LEU A 54 64.46 -51.91 5.74
C LEU A 54 63.33 -51.75 4.73
N PHE A 55 62.64 -52.84 4.39
CA PHE A 55 61.51 -52.80 3.46
C PHE A 55 60.30 -52.06 4.05
N ALA A 56 59.98 -52.31 5.33
CA ALA A 56 58.93 -51.57 6.04
C ALA A 56 59.26 -50.08 6.15
N PHE A 57 60.52 -49.73 6.40
CA PHE A 57 60.98 -48.34 6.44
C PHE A 57 60.92 -47.66 5.07
N LEU A 58 61.24 -48.38 4.00
CA LEU A 58 61.09 -47.90 2.61
C LEU A 58 59.61 -47.64 2.26
N ILE A 59 58.71 -48.56 2.58
CA ILE A 59 57.27 -48.39 2.35
C ILE A 59 56.72 -47.25 3.21
N PHE A 60 57.06 -47.21 4.49
CA PHE A 60 56.59 -46.18 5.41
C PHE A 60 57.14 -44.79 5.05
N GLY A 61 58.42 -44.71 4.67
CA GLY A 61 59.03 -43.49 4.15
C GLY A 61 58.39 -43.04 2.84
N GLY A 62 58.12 -43.96 1.92
CA GLY A 62 57.39 -43.69 0.67
C GLY A 62 55.97 -43.19 0.93
N LEU A 63 55.25 -43.81 1.88
CA LEU A 63 53.91 -43.40 2.30
C LEU A 63 53.92 -41.98 2.88
N ILE A 64 54.89 -41.65 3.74
CA ILE A 64 55.05 -40.30 4.29
C ILE A 64 55.32 -39.29 3.17
N LEU A 65 56.17 -39.64 2.20
CA LEU A 65 56.49 -38.77 1.06
C LEU A 65 55.24 -38.46 0.21
N VAL A 66 54.39 -39.47 -0.02
CA VAL A 66 53.11 -39.31 -0.71
C VAL A 66 52.14 -38.47 0.11
N LEU A 67 51.96 -38.78 1.41
CA LEU A 67 51.09 -38.00 2.30
C LEU A 67 51.55 -36.55 2.42
N GLN A 68 52.85 -36.32 2.54
CA GLN A 68 53.44 -34.99 2.59
C GLN A 68 53.07 -34.19 1.34
N ARG A 69 53.13 -34.81 0.16
CA ARG A 69 52.84 -34.11 -1.08
C ARG A 69 51.34 -33.93 -1.35
N PHE A 70 50.48 -34.83 -0.87
CA PHE A 70 49.05 -34.87 -1.18
C PHE A 70 48.13 -34.35 -0.06
N ALA A 71 48.44 -34.55 1.22
CA ALA A 71 47.56 -34.18 2.34
C ALA A 71 47.79 -32.76 2.87
N TRP A 72 49.01 -32.21 2.79
CA TRP A 72 49.28 -30.86 3.31
C TRP A 72 48.55 -29.75 2.55
N LYS A 73 48.43 -29.88 1.22
CA LYS A 73 47.70 -28.91 0.39
C LYS A 73 46.21 -28.78 0.74
N PRO A 74 45.41 -29.86 0.74
CA PRO A 74 43.98 -29.76 1.02
C PRO A 74 43.68 -29.35 2.47
N ILE A 75 44.54 -29.69 3.44
CA ILE A 75 44.35 -29.27 4.83
C ILE A 75 44.54 -27.76 4.99
N MET A 76 45.59 -27.19 4.38
CA MET A 76 45.82 -25.75 4.42
C MET A 76 44.72 -24.99 3.67
N GLU A 77 44.33 -25.48 2.49
CA GLU A 77 43.23 -24.90 1.70
C GLU A 77 41.92 -24.88 2.49
N ALA A 78 41.53 -25.98 3.14
CA ALA A 78 40.33 -26.02 3.97
C ALA A 78 40.39 -25.09 5.19
N LEU A 79 41.58 -24.86 5.75
CA LEU A 79 41.77 -23.96 6.88
C LEU A 79 41.67 -22.49 6.45
N THR A 80 42.30 -22.15 5.33
CA THR A 80 42.22 -20.82 4.71
C THR A 80 40.79 -20.51 4.25
N ASP A 81 40.08 -21.48 3.67
CA ASP A 81 38.67 -21.32 3.30
C ASP A 81 37.79 -21.02 4.52
N ARG A 82 38.05 -21.71 5.64
CA ARG A 82 37.32 -21.46 6.89
C ARG A 82 37.62 -20.08 7.46
N GLU A 83 38.88 -19.66 7.43
CA GLU A 83 39.29 -18.32 7.87
C GLU A 83 38.64 -17.23 7.02
N ASN A 84 38.71 -17.37 5.69
CA ASN A 84 38.06 -16.47 4.74
C ASN A 84 36.55 -16.42 4.93
N ALA A 85 35.90 -17.56 5.18
CA ALA A 85 34.47 -17.62 5.43
C ALA A 85 34.09 -16.88 6.72
N LEU A 86 34.87 -17.05 7.80
CA LEU A 86 34.63 -16.33 9.06
C LEU A 86 34.86 -14.83 8.92
N GLN A 87 35.91 -14.43 8.22
CA GLN A 87 36.19 -13.03 7.93
C GLN A 87 35.06 -12.41 7.11
N LYS A 88 34.60 -13.11 6.06
CA LYS A 88 33.47 -12.65 5.24
C LYS A 88 32.19 -12.50 6.06
N VAL A 89 31.87 -13.45 6.95
CA VAL A 89 30.69 -13.35 7.83
C VAL A 89 30.83 -12.16 8.79
N ALA A 90 32.02 -11.90 9.32
CA ALA A 90 32.25 -10.74 10.18
C ALA A 90 32.10 -9.41 9.41
N ASP A 91 32.67 -9.33 8.20
CA ASP A 91 32.58 -8.15 7.33
C ASP A 91 31.15 -7.90 6.88
N ASP A 92 30.41 -8.94 6.48
CA ASP A 92 29.02 -8.85 6.08
C ASP A 92 28.13 -8.42 7.27
N ALA A 93 28.41 -8.93 8.48
CA ALA A 93 27.70 -8.50 9.69
C ALA A 93 28.01 -7.04 10.05
N ALA A 94 29.26 -6.59 9.88
CA ALA A 94 29.65 -5.20 10.10
C ALA A 94 28.95 -4.27 9.10
N LYS A 95 28.96 -4.63 7.80
CA LYS A 95 28.26 -3.89 6.74
C LYS A 95 26.75 -3.84 6.98
N ALA A 96 26.13 -4.97 7.32
CA ALA A 96 24.71 -5.00 7.62
C ALA A 96 24.35 -4.08 8.80
N ARG A 97 25.23 -3.95 9.81
CA ARG A 97 25.04 -3.01 10.91
C ARG A 97 25.18 -1.55 10.47
N THR A 98 26.19 -1.22 9.66
CA THR A 98 26.37 0.15 9.15
C THR A 98 25.22 0.56 8.23
N ASP A 99 24.81 -0.34 7.35
CA ASP A 99 23.70 -0.10 6.42
C ASP A 99 22.40 0.07 7.19
N ALA A 100 22.12 -0.79 8.18
CA ALA A 100 20.94 -0.65 9.03
C ALA A 100 20.93 0.67 9.84
N ALA A 101 22.10 1.14 10.29
CA ALA A 101 22.21 2.43 10.96
C ALA A 101 21.98 3.60 10.00
N ALA A 102 22.52 3.54 8.78
CA ALA A 102 22.31 4.54 7.74
C ALA A 102 20.85 4.60 7.31
N LEU A 103 20.22 3.44 7.05
CA LEU A 103 18.80 3.32 6.72
C LEU A 103 17.91 3.89 7.82
N ARG A 104 18.24 3.67 9.10
CA ARG A 104 17.50 4.28 10.22
C ARG A 104 17.61 5.81 10.19
N GLY A 105 18.81 6.36 9.99
CA GLY A 105 18.99 7.81 9.87
C GLY A 105 18.20 8.41 8.71
N GLU A 106 18.21 7.74 7.54
CA GLU A 106 17.45 8.18 6.38
C GLU A 106 15.92 8.10 6.61
N LEU A 107 15.45 7.06 7.30
CA LEU A 107 14.05 6.93 7.67
C LEU A 107 13.61 8.02 8.66
N ASP A 108 14.43 8.31 9.68
CA ASP A 108 14.14 9.37 10.65
C ASP A 108 14.09 10.74 9.96
N GLU A 109 15.01 11.01 9.03
CA GLU A 109 14.99 12.22 8.21
C GLU A 109 13.73 12.30 7.33
N LYS A 110 13.37 11.20 6.65
CA LYS A 110 12.14 11.13 5.85
C LYS A 110 10.89 11.34 6.70
N PHE A 111 10.83 10.80 7.92
CA PHE A 111 9.71 11.05 8.83
C PHE A 111 9.64 12.50 9.29
N ALA A 112 10.79 13.14 9.57
CA ALA A 112 10.84 14.55 9.91
C ALA A 112 10.34 15.42 8.74
N GLN A 113 10.84 15.18 7.52
CA GLN A 113 10.43 15.87 6.31
C GLN A 113 8.94 15.66 6.00
N ALA A 114 8.43 14.43 6.12
CA ALA A 114 7.01 14.14 5.95
C ALA A 114 6.16 14.88 7.00
N GLY A 115 6.62 14.93 8.25
CA GLY A 115 5.97 15.69 9.31
C GLY A 115 5.89 17.19 9.01
N ASP A 116 6.96 17.78 8.47
CA ASP A 116 6.97 19.17 8.03
C ASP A 116 6.04 19.42 6.85
N GLN A 117 6.04 18.54 5.84
CA GLN A 117 5.14 18.62 4.69
C GLN A 117 3.67 18.54 5.10
N VAL A 118 3.32 17.64 6.02
CA VAL A 118 1.95 17.53 6.55
C VAL A 118 1.56 18.80 7.29
N ARG A 119 2.45 19.38 8.12
CA ARG A 119 2.18 20.66 8.78
C ARG A 119 1.94 21.78 7.77
N GLN A 120 2.77 21.88 6.74
CA GLN A 120 2.61 22.87 5.67
C GLN A 120 1.28 22.69 4.93
N MET A 121 0.94 21.45 4.54
CA MET A 121 -0.30 21.13 3.86
C MET A 121 -1.54 21.49 4.71
N VAL A 122 -1.50 21.23 6.02
CA VAL A 122 -2.61 21.59 6.92
C VAL A 122 -2.74 23.10 7.06
N GLU A 123 -1.64 23.84 7.15
CA GLU A 123 -1.67 25.30 7.22
C GLU A 123 -2.14 25.93 5.90
N GLU A 124 -1.72 25.39 4.76
CA GLU A 124 -2.21 25.79 3.44
C GLU A 124 -3.72 25.51 3.30
N ALA A 125 -4.18 24.30 3.63
CA ALA A 125 -5.59 23.95 3.61
C ALA A 125 -6.44 24.83 4.55
N ARG A 126 -5.89 25.26 5.69
CA ARG A 126 -6.55 26.21 6.58
C ARG A 126 -6.67 27.60 5.95
N ARG A 127 -5.61 28.09 5.31
CA ARG A 127 -5.62 29.39 4.62
C ARG A 127 -6.59 29.38 3.46
N ASP A 128 -6.56 28.34 2.63
CA ASP A 128 -7.47 28.16 1.50
C ASP A 128 -8.92 28.05 1.97
N GLY A 129 -9.17 27.30 3.05
CA GLY A 129 -10.49 27.20 3.66
C GLY A 129 -11.01 28.54 4.20
N GLN A 130 -10.13 29.37 4.76
CA GLN A 130 -10.49 30.73 5.20
C GLN A 130 -10.78 31.64 4.01
N ALA A 131 -9.93 31.65 2.99
CA ALA A 131 -10.11 32.44 1.78
C ALA A 131 -11.42 32.06 1.06
N LEU A 132 -11.68 30.76 0.89
CA LEU A 132 -12.92 30.27 0.28
C LEU A 132 -14.14 30.64 1.10
N ARG A 133 -14.05 30.60 2.44
CA ARG A 133 -15.14 31.05 3.31
C ARG A 133 -15.43 32.53 3.12
N GLU A 134 -14.41 33.38 3.07
CA GLU A 134 -14.57 34.81 2.84
C GLU A 134 -15.16 35.09 1.45
N GLU A 135 -14.71 34.38 0.42
CA GLU A 135 -15.23 34.45 -0.94
C GLU A 135 -16.71 34.06 -1.01
N ILE A 136 -17.08 32.93 -0.41
CA ILE A 136 -18.48 32.46 -0.36
C ILE A 136 -19.35 33.47 0.38
N LEU A 137 -18.90 33.99 1.52
CA LEU A 137 -19.64 35.01 2.27
C LEU A 137 -19.75 36.33 1.49
N GLY A 138 -18.71 36.71 0.74
CA GLY A 138 -18.72 37.87 -0.14
C GLY A 138 -19.76 37.72 -1.25
N ARG A 139 -19.70 36.62 -2.00
CA ARG A 139 -20.67 36.30 -3.07
C ARG A 139 -22.10 36.20 -2.55
N ALA A 140 -22.31 35.52 -1.43
CA ALA A 140 -23.64 35.40 -0.84
C ALA A 140 -24.22 36.78 -0.45
N ARG A 141 -23.38 37.70 0.06
CA ARG A 141 -23.82 39.07 0.37
C ARG A 141 -24.16 39.86 -0.90
N GLU A 142 -23.36 39.75 -1.95
CA GLU A 142 -23.66 40.37 -3.25
C GLU A 142 -24.95 39.82 -3.85
N GLU A 143 -25.14 38.51 -3.84
CA GLU A 143 -26.34 37.84 -4.35
C GLU A 143 -27.59 38.25 -3.56
N ILE A 144 -27.51 38.27 -2.22
CA ILE A 144 -28.60 38.76 -1.37
C ILE A 144 -28.91 40.23 -1.65
N ALA A 145 -27.90 41.07 -1.88
CA ALA A 145 -28.11 42.48 -2.18
C ALA A 145 -28.78 42.67 -3.56
N ALA A 146 -28.31 41.95 -4.58
CA ALA A 146 -28.89 41.96 -5.91
C ALA A 146 -30.34 41.45 -5.91
N GLU A 147 -30.60 40.36 -5.19
CA GLU A 147 -31.94 39.79 -5.08
C GLU A 147 -32.89 40.73 -4.33
N ARG A 148 -32.41 41.40 -3.27
CA ARG A 148 -33.20 42.44 -2.57
C ARG A 148 -33.56 43.59 -3.49
N ASP A 149 -32.61 44.10 -4.27
CA ASP A 149 -32.86 45.21 -5.19
C ASP A 149 -33.86 44.80 -6.29
N ARG A 150 -33.74 43.58 -6.81
CA ARG A 150 -34.72 43.00 -7.73
C ARG A 150 -36.11 42.92 -7.10
N MET A 151 -36.22 42.36 -5.89
CA MET A 151 -37.48 42.24 -5.16
C MET A 151 -38.10 43.61 -4.86
N THR A 152 -37.31 44.64 -4.55
CA THR A 152 -37.85 46.00 -4.34
C THR A 152 -38.43 46.58 -5.63
N ARG A 153 -37.77 46.38 -6.78
CA ARG A 153 -38.28 46.83 -8.08
C ARG A 153 -39.55 46.08 -8.49
N GLU A 154 -39.58 44.77 -8.26
CA GLU A 154 -40.77 43.94 -8.50
C GLU A 154 -41.93 44.36 -7.59
N LEU A 155 -41.66 44.67 -6.32
CA LEU A 155 -42.66 45.16 -5.36
C LEU A 155 -43.21 46.54 -5.75
N GLU A 156 -42.36 47.47 -6.19
CA GLU A 156 -42.80 48.77 -6.70
C GLU A 156 -43.71 48.62 -7.91
N THR A 157 -43.29 47.80 -8.88
CA THR A 157 -44.10 47.51 -10.08
C THR A 157 -45.45 46.87 -9.72
N ALA A 158 -45.46 45.92 -8.78
CA ALA A 158 -46.68 45.26 -8.32
C ALA A 158 -47.60 46.23 -7.56
N LYS A 159 -47.05 47.17 -6.77
CA LYS A 159 -47.83 48.22 -6.10
C LYS A 159 -48.50 49.13 -7.12
N ASP A 160 -47.77 49.59 -8.13
CA ASP A 160 -48.31 50.45 -9.18
C ASP A 160 -49.43 49.75 -9.96
N GLN A 161 -49.24 48.48 -10.29
CA GLN A 161 -50.27 47.65 -10.92
C GLN A 161 -51.52 47.49 -10.03
N ALA A 162 -51.32 47.24 -8.73
CA ALA A 162 -52.43 47.10 -7.78
C ALA A 162 -53.21 48.42 -7.62
N LEU A 163 -52.53 49.56 -7.57
CA LEU A 163 -53.17 50.88 -7.52
C LEU A 163 -53.98 51.15 -8.80
N LEU A 164 -53.42 50.80 -9.97
CA LEU A 164 -54.11 50.92 -11.25
C LEU A 164 -55.35 50.03 -11.28
N GLU A 165 -55.26 48.78 -10.82
CA GLU A 165 -56.39 47.87 -10.73
C GLU A 165 -57.50 48.40 -9.79
N ILE A 166 -57.14 48.95 -8.63
CA ILE A 166 -58.08 49.58 -7.69
C ILE A 166 -58.79 50.77 -8.36
N SER A 167 -58.06 51.59 -9.12
CA SER A 167 -58.63 52.75 -9.82
C SER A 167 -59.65 52.31 -10.89
N LEU A 168 -59.31 51.29 -11.69
CA LEU A 168 -60.21 50.73 -12.71
C LEU A 168 -61.46 50.10 -12.09
N ARG A 169 -61.31 49.37 -10.98
CA ARG A 169 -62.44 48.80 -10.23
C ARG A 169 -63.37 49.89 -9.69
N SER A 170 -62.80 50.99 -9.18
CA SER A 170 -63.56 52.15 -8.71
C SER A 170 -64.36 52.81 -9.85
N ILE A 171 -63.73 53.06 -11.00
CA ILE A 171 -64.40 53.60 -12.20
C ILE A 171 -65.56 52.70 -12.63
N LYS A 172 -65.36 51.37 -12.66
CA LYS A 172 -66.39 50.41 -13.04
C LYS A 172 -67.57 50.41 -12.06
N LEU A 173 -67.30 50.45 -10.76
CA LEU A 173 -68.34 50.54 -9.72
C LEU A 173 -69.13 51.84 -9.80
N SER A 174 -68.45 52.97 -9.99
CA SER A 174 -69.10 54.26 -10.21
C SER A 174 -69.97 54.25 -11.48
N GLY A 175 -69.47 53.70 -12.59
CA GLY A 175 -70.24 53.56 -13.83
C GLY A 175 -71.50 52.70 -13.66
N LEU A 176 -71.38 51.56 -12.96
CA LEU A 176 -72.52 50.70 -12.64
C LEU A 176 -73.54 51.39 -11.73
N LEU A 177 -73.06 52.16 -10.74
CA LEU A 177 -73.93 52.92 -9.84
C LEU A 177 -74.66 54.03 -10.60
N THR A 178 -73.96 54.79 -11.43
CA THR A 178 -74.55 55.82 -12.28
C THR A 178 -75.58 55.22 -13.24
N ALA A 179 -75.25 54.12 -13.92
CA ALA A 179 -76.20 53.41 -14.78
C ALA A 179 -77.47 52.96 -14.02
N LYS A 180 -77.29 52.45 -12.79
CA LYS A 180 -78.40 52.01 -11.94
C LYS A 180 -79.25 53.16 -11.39
N VAL A 181 -78.64 54.29 -11.03
CA VAL A 181 -79.35 55.49 -10.54
C VAL A 181 -80.07 56.19 -11.68
N LEU A 182 -79.39 56.39 -12.81
CA LEU A 182 -79.97 57.03 -14.00
C LEU A 182 -81.15 56.20 -14.54
N GLY A 183 -81.00 54.87 -14.62
CA GLY A 183 -82.11 53.98 -15.00
C GLY A 183 -83.31 53.99 -14.04
N LYS A 184 -83.14 54.50 -12.81
CA LYS A 184 -84.23 54.62 -11.82
C LYS A 184 -84.88 56.00 -11.77
N GLN A 185 -84.20 57.03 -12.27
CA GLN A 185 -84.67 58.43 -12.21
C GLN A 185 -85.09 59.01 -13.57
N ILE A 186 -84.86 58.31 -14.68
CA ILE A 186 -85.22 58.80 -16.00
C ILE A 186 -86.75 58.79 -16.18
N SER A 187 -87.32 59.93 -16.57
CA SER A 187 -88.75 60.07 -16.90
C SER A 187 -88.95 60.02 -18.43
N GLU A 188 -90.20 59.82 -18.88
CA GLU A 188 -90.54 59.80 -20.32
C GLU A 188 -90.17 61.12 -21.03
N ALA A 189 -90.18 62.24 -20.30
CA ALA A 189 -89.74 63.55 -20.79
C ALA A 189 -88.22 63.64 -20.97
N ASP A 190 -87.43 62.99 -20.10
CA ASP A 190 -85.97 62.97 -20.22
C ASP A 190 -85.51 62.11 -21.41
N HIS A 191 -86.25 61.03 -21.70
CA HIS A 191 -86.01 60.21 -22.90
C HIS A 191 -86.18 61.00 -24.20
N ALA A 192 -87.24 61.82 -24.31
CA ALA A 192 -87.47 62.67 -25.47
C ALA A 192 -86.35 63.72 -25.63
N ARG A 193 -85.95 64.37 -24.52
CA ARG A 193 -84.89 65.38 -24.53
C ARG A 193 -83.52 64.81 -24.92
N LEU A 194 -83.18 63.61 -24.46
CA LEU A 194 -81.95 62.91 -24.82
C LEU A 194 -81.96 62.45 -26.30
N LEU A 195 -83.13 62.10 -26.85
CA LEU A 195 -83.26 61.80 -28.27
C LEU A 195 -82.99 63.03 -29.13
N ASP A 196 -83.59 64.17 -28.78
CA ASP A 196 -83.40 65.43 -29.50
C ASP A 196 -81.93 65.89 -29.44
N GLU A 197 -81.29 65.77 -28.27
CA GLU A 197 -79.87 66.13 -28.08
C GLU A 197 -78.94 65.19 -28.86
N ALA A 198 -79.22 63.89 -28.92
CA ALA A 198 -78.48 62.93 -29.74
C ALA A 198 -78.64 63.18 -31.25
N ILE A 199 -79.84 63.58 -31.70
CA ILE A 199 -80.09 63.95 -33.10
C ILE A 199 -79.30 65.21 -33.47
N VAL A 200 -79.25 66.21 -32.59
CA VAL A 200 -78.48 67.44 -32.79
C VAL A 200 -76.97 67.16 -32.85
N ASP A 201 -76.44 66.31 -31.97
CA ASP A 201 -75.00 65.99 -31.96
C ASP A 201 -74.57 65.17 -33.20
N LEU A 202 -75.45 64.27 -33.68
CA LEU A 202 -75.29 63.57 -34.96
C LEU A 202 -75.29 64.52 -36.15
N ASP A 203 -76.18 65.51 -36.16
CA ASP A 203 -76.22 66.53 -37.21
C ASP A 203 -74.93 67.38 -37.21
N GLN A 204 -74.42 67.74 -36.03
CA GLN A 204 -73.16 68.48 -35.89
C GLN A 204 -71.94 67.66 -36.32
N THR A 205 -71.86 66.37 -35.96
CA THR A 205 -70.76 65.50 -36.39
C THR A 205 -70.81 65.19 -37.89
N MET A 206 -71.99 65.06 -38.49
CA MET A 206 -72.13 64.93 -39.94
C MET A 206 -71.83 66.23 -40.69
N ALA A 207 -72.22 67.38 -40.15
CA ALA A 207 -71.86 68.69 -40.71
C ALA A 207 -70.34 68.94 -40.70
N VAL A 208 -69.64 68.48 -39.65
CA VAL A 208 -68.18 68.57 -39.54
C VAL A 208 -67.46 67.56 -40.46
N THR A 209 -68.04 66.37 -40.64
CA THR A 209 -67.44 65.31 -41.49
C THR A 209 -67.68 65.55 -42.99
N GLY A 210 -68.78 66.21 -43.36
CA GLY A 210 -69.09 66.58 -44.75
C GLY A 210 -68.38 67.83 -45.28
N ALA A 211 -67.62 68.54 -44.44
CA ALA A 211 -66.90 69.78 -44.79
C ALA A 211 -65.39 69.57 -45.03
N ARG A 212 -64.94 68.32 -45.24
CA ARG A 212 -63.57 67.95 -45.64
C ARG A 212 -63.55 67.15 -46.93
#